data_AF-A0A1F8PKU8-F1
#
_entry.id   AF-A0A1F8PKU8-F1
#
_cell.length_a   1.000
_cell.length_b   1.000
_cell.length_c   1.000
_cell.angle_alpha   90.00
_cell.angle_beta   90.00
_cell.angle_gamma   90.00
#
_symmetry.space_group_name_H-M   'P 1'
#
loop_
_entity.id
_entity.type
_entity.pdbx_description
1 polymer ?
#
loop_
_entity_poly.entity_id
_entity_poly.type
_entity_poly.pdbx_seq_one_letter_code
_entity_poly.pdbx_strand_id
1 'polypeptide(L)'
;MTEKDQEMTAEAAVDGDVVDIKQENAVLTRDLKARDVTIIRLEQTLAIKENEIVTLKQALAEVKWQLDEIGKALPEAIAAYKALIVQANPGVLAELITGDNVEQIDKSLKNARALVERVRQEIEAEASKTRVPAGAPQRTPLDMSSLSPREKIKYAIGGSPS
;
A
#
# COMPACT_ATOMS: atom_id res chain seq x y z
N MET A 1 48.66 90.99 19.63
CA MET A 1 47.35 90.51 19.18
C MET A 1 46.33 91.13 20.10
N THR A 2 45.37 91.85 19.54
CA THR A 2 44.31 92.48 20.32
C THR A 2 43.25 91.45 20.70
N GLU A 3 42.52 91.67 21.78
CA GLU A 3 41.41 90.82 22.24
C GLU A 3 40.39 90.55 21.09
N LYS A 4 40.22 91.54 20.21
CA LYS A 4 39.44 91.46 18.97
C LYS A 4 39.96 90.46 17.94
N ASP A 5 41.28 90.29 17.84
CA ASP A 5 41.88 89.30 16.93
C ASP A 5 41.66 87.87 17.45
N GLN A 6 41.69 87.68 18.77
CA GLN A 6 41.41 86.39 19.41
C GLN A 6 39.93 86.01 19.30
N GLU A 7 39.03 86.97 19.46
CA GLU A 7 37.59 86.80 19.29
C GLU A 7 37.21 86.40 17.85
N MET A 8 37.79 87.07 16.84
CA MET A 8 37.62 86.70 15.42
C MET A 8 38.12 85.28 15.10
N THR A 9 39.23 84.84 15.70
CA THR A 9 39.74 83.48 15.49
C THR A 9 38.90 82.41 16.19
N ALA A 10 38.32 82.73 17.35
CA ALA A 10 37.42 81.83 18.07
C ALA A 10 36.08 81.68 17.34
N GLU A 11 35.52 82.77 16.81
CA GLU A 11 34.29 82.76 16.00
C GLU A 11 34.47 81.95 14.71
N ALA A 12 35.61 82.12 14.00
CA ALA A 12 35.93 81.34 12.81
C ALA A 12 36.11 79.83 13.10
N ALA A 13 36.63 79.47 14.28
CA ALA A 13 36.76 78.07 14.69
C ALA A 13 35.39 77.45 15.02
N VAL A 14 34.53 78.18 15.73
CA VAL A 14 33.16 77.75 16.03
C VAL A 14 32.34 77.57 14.75
N ASP A 15 32.48 78.47 13.78
CA ASP A 15 31.82 78.33 12.47
C ASP A 15 32.28 77.10 11.70
N GLY A 16 33.57 76.73 11.78
CA GLY A 16 34.12 75.50 11.22
C GLY A 16 33.48 74.25 11.83
N ASP A 17 33.46 74.16 13.16
CA ASP A 17 32.86 73.02 13.88
C ASP A 17 31.36 72.89 13.59
N VAL A 18 30.65 74.02 13.48
CA VAL A 18 29.21 74.03 13.14
C VAL A 18 28.97 73.51 11.72
N VAL A 19 29.87 73.77 10.78
CA VAL A 19 29.77 73.25 9.40
C VAL A 19 30.00 71.73 9.38
N ASP A 20 31.01 71.24 10.09
CA ASP A 20 31.32 69.80 10.17
C ASP A 20 30.16 69.02 10.82
N ILE A 21 29.61 69.53 11.92
CA ILE A 21 28.44 68.94 12.60
C ILE A 21 27.21 68.92 11.67
N LYS A 22 26.98 69.96 10.86
CA LYS A 22 25.88 69.98 9.89
C LYS A 22 26.09 68.93 8.80
N GLN A 23 27.32 68.75 8.33
CA GLN A 23 27.65 67.76 7.32
C GLN A 23 27.48 66.33 7.87
N GLU A 24 27.95 66.06 9.08
CA GLU A 24 27.76 64.78 9.78
C GLU A 24 26.28 64.47 9.97
N ASN A 25 25.48 65.43 10.47
CA ASN A 25 24.03 65.27 10.61
C ASN A 25 23.34 64.97 9.27
N ALA A 26 23.79 65.60 8.18
CA ALA A 26 23.25 65.33 6.85
C ALA A 26 23.59 63.91 6.37
N VAL A 27 24.76 63.38 6.71
CA VAL A 27 25.15 61.99 6.42
C VAL A 27 24.32 61.02 7.27
N LEU A 28 24.25 61.23 8.58
CA LEU A 28 23.46 60.41 9.50
C LEU A 28 21.99 60.36 9.10
N THR A 29 21.42 61.49 8.69
CA THR A 29 20.02 61.55 8.20
C THR A 29 19.82 60.71 6.94
N ARG A 30 20.80 60.66 6.02
CA ARG A 30 20.72 59.81 4.82
C ARG A 30 20.83 58.33 5.19
N ASP A 31 21.75 58.00 6.08
CA ASP A 31 21.97 56.61 6.53
C ASP A 31 20.75 56.06 7.27
N LEU A 32 20.13 56.85 8.14
CA LEU A 32 18.89 56.48 8.82
C LEU A 32 17.77 56.21 7.81
N LYS A 33 17.57 57.09 6.83
CA LYS A 33 16.58 56.86 5.77
C LYS A 33 16.86 55.59 4.95
N ALA A 34 18.12 55.31 4.64
CA ALA A 34 18.50 54.09 3.93
C ALA A 34 18.22 52.82 4.76
N ARG A 35 18.48 52.89 6.09
CA ARG A 35 18.15 51.82 7.03
C ARG A 35 16.64 51.61 7.15
N ASP A 36 15.85 52.68 7.25
CA ASP A 36 14.38 52.59 7.32
C ASP A 36 13.80 51.88 6.10
N VAL A 37 14.27 52.22 4.89
CA VAL A 37 13.86 51.52 3.66
C VAL A 37 14.22 50.03 3.70
N THR A 38 15.38 49.70 4.28
CA THR A 38 15.83 48.30 4.42
C THR A 38 14.98 47.54 5.44
N ILE A 39 14.65 48.16 6.57
CA ILE A 39 13.78 47.60 7.60
C ILE A 39 12.40 47.29 7.02
N ILE A 40 11.79 48.24 6.31
CA ILE A 40 10.48 48.04 5.67
C ILE A 40 10.52 46.84 4.70
N ARG A 41 11.58 46.70 3.91
CA ARG A 41 11.73 45.57 2.98
C ARG A 41 11.86 44.23 3.72
N LEU A 42 12.62 44.20 4.79
CA LEU A 42 12.81 42.99 5.60
C LEU A 42 11.51 42.59 6.30
N GLU A 43 10.77 43.55 6.86
CA GLU A 43 9.46 43.33 7.48
C GLU A 43 8.45 42.76 6.47
N GLN A 44 8.40 43.33 5.26
CA GLN A 44 7.57 42.79 4.18
C GLN A 44 7.95 41.36 3.80
N THR A 45 9.25 41.09 3.67
CA THR A 45 9.75 39.75 3.33
C THR A 45 9.41 38.76 4.43
N LEU A 46 9.58 39.14 5.70
CA LEU A 46 9.26 38.33 6.86
C LEU A 46 7.77 38.00 6.90
N ALA A 47 6.90 39.00 6.71
CA ALA A 47 5.44 38.79 6.65
C ALA A 47 5.04 37.83 5.52
N ILE A 48 5.66 37.93 4.34
CA ILE A 48 5.43 36.99 3.24
C ILE A 48 5.85 35.57 3.63
N LYS A 49 7.04 35.42 4.24
CA LYS A 49 7.53 34.11 4.67
C LYS A 49 6.72 33.50 5.80
N GLU A 50 6.23 34.29 6.74
CA GLU A 50 5.32 33.82 7.80
C GLU A 50 4.03 33.28 7.20
N ASN A 51 3.45 33.98 6.22
CA ASN A 51 2.27 33.50 5.49
C ASN A 51 2.56 32.20 4.72
N GLU A 52 3.69 32.10 4.01
CA GLU A 52 4.12 30.85 3.34
C GLU A 52 4.28 29.69 4.34
N ILE A 53 4.84 29.95 5.53
CA ILE A 53 4.99 28.93 6.57
C ILE A 53 3.63 28.45 7.08
N VAL A 54 2.68 29.35 7.28
CA VAL A 54 1.32 29.00 7.72
C VAL A 54 0.63 28.13 6.67
N THR A 55 0.68 28.51 5.39
CA THR A 55 0.04 27.74 4.31
C THR A 55 0.67 26.37 4.14
N LEU A 56 2.01 26.28 4.19
CA LEU A 56 2.72 24.99 4.12
C LEU A 56 2.40 24.08 5.31
N LYS A 57 2.30 24.64 6.52
CA LYS A 57 1.90 23.86 7.71
C LYS A 57 0.49 23.30 7.58
N GLN A 58 -0.45 24.07 7.04
CA GLN A 58 -1.81 23.62 6.79
C GLN A 58 -1.85 22.51 5.74
N ALA A 59 -1.18 22.69 4.60
CA ALA A 59 -1.09 21.68 3.55
C ALA A 59 -0.45 20.37 4.07
N LEU A 60 0.59 20.48 4.89
CA LEU A 60 1.25 19.32 5.51
C LEU A 60 0.34 18.59 6.50
N ALA A 61 -0.48 19.33 7.27
CA ALA A 61 -1.47 18.71 8.16
C ALA A 61 -2.54 17.95 7.37
N GLU A 62 -3.04 18.54 6.28
CA GLU A 62 -4.03 17.93 5.39
C GLU A 62 -3.51 16.63 4.76
N VAL A 63 -2.32 16.67 4.15
CA VAL A 63 -1.71 15.48 3.53
C VAL A 63 -1.43 14.38 4.55
N LYS A 64 -1.02 14.73 5.77
CA LYS A 64 -0.84 13.75 6.85
C LYS A 64 -2.14 13.08 7.26
N TRP A 65 -3.22 13.86 7.36
CA TRP A 65 -4.54 13.32 7.68
C TRP A 65 -5.03 12.38 6.58
N GLN A 66 -4.90 12.78 5.31
CA GLN A 66 -5.25 11.93 4.16
C GLN A 66 -4.44 10.64 4.12
N LEU A 67 -3.14 10.70 4.43
CA LEU A 67 -2.27 9.52 4.48
C LEU A 67 -2.68 8.56 5.59
N ASP A 68 -3.06 9.07 6.77
CA ASP A 68 -3.55 8.25 7.88
C ASP A 68 -4.88 7.57 7.52
N GLU A 69 -5.82 8.29 6.91
CA GLU A 69 -7.09 7.72 6.45
C GLU A 69 -6.91 6.64 5.37
N ILE A 70 -6.07 6.90 4.36
CA ILE A 70 -5.73 5.88 3.34
C ILE A 70 -5.02 4.70 4.00
N GLY A 71 -4.13 4.95 4.96
CA GLY A 71 -3.42 3.92 5.70
C GLY A 71 -4.35 2.98 6.49
N LYS A 72 -5.49 3.48 6.99
CA LYS A 72 -6.52 2.66 7.65
C LYS A 72 -7.42 1.92 6.64
N ALA A 73 -7.83 2.61 5.57
CA ALA A 73 -8.76 2.05 4.60
C ALA A 73 -8.12 0.96 3.72
N LEU A 74 -6.81 1.05 3.44
CA LEU A 74 -6.12 0.12 2.56
C LEU A 74 -6.11 -1.33 3.08
N PRO A 75 -5.74 -1.63 4.35
CA PRO A 75 -5.86 -2.97 4.92
C PRO A 75 -7.29 -3.52 4.89
N GLU A 76 -8.30 -2.69 5.15
CA GLU A 76 -9.71 -3.09 5.10
C GLU A 76 -10.13 -3.49 3.68
N ALA A 77 -9.75 -2.68 2.68
CA ALA A 77 -10.00 -2.98 1.28
C ALA A 77 -9.31 -4.28 0.83
N ILE A 78 -8.06 -4.50 1.26
CA ILE A 78 -7.32 -5.73 0.97
C ILE A 78 -7.99 -6.95 1.61
N ALA A 79 -8.43 -6.83 2.88
CA ALA A 79 -9.12 -7.92 3.57
C ALA A 79 -10.46 -8.26 2.89
N ALA A 80 -11.24 -7.25 2.51
CA ALA A 80 -12.49 -7.43 1.76
C ALA A 80 -12.24 -8.10 0.41
N TYR A 81 -11.19 -7.70 -0.31
CA TYR A 81 -10.80 -8.32 -1.58
C TYR A 81 -10.44 -9.80 -1.41
N LYS A 82 -9.62 -10.15 -0.39
CA LYS A 82 -9.31 -11.55 -0.07
C LYS A 82 -10.56 -12.35 0.23
N ALA A 83 -11.47 -11.82 1.05
CA ALA A 83 -12.73 -12.50 1.40
C ALA A 83 -13.58 -12.78 0.16
N LEU A 84 -13.70 -11.80 -0.76
CA LEU A 84 -14.43 -11.96 -2.01
C LEU A 84 -13.81 -13.04 -2.89
N ILE A 85 -12.48 -13.10 -3.00
CA ILE A 85 -11.79 -14.15 -3.76
C ILE A 85 -12.05 -15.52 -3.15
N VAL A 86 -11.93 -15.66 -1.83
CA VAL A 86 -12.18 -16.95 -1.14
C VAL A 86 -13.62 -17.41 -1.41
N GLN A 87 -14.59 -16.50 -1.30
CA GLN A 87 -16.00 -16.80 -1.57
C GLN A 87 -16.25 -17.20 -3.04
N ALA A 88 -15.58 -16.53 -3.99
CA ALA A 88 -15.72 -16.81 -5.42
C ALA A 88 -15.02 -18.11 -5.87
N ASN A 89 -14.21 -18.74 -5.00
CA ASN A 89 -13.40 -19.92 -5.33
C ASN A 89 -13.64 -21.09 -4.35
N PRO A 90 -14.85 -21.66 -4.29
CA PRO A 90 -15.13 -22.82 -3.45
C PRO A 90 -14.32 -24.02 -3.95
N GLY A 91 -13.24 -24.36 -3.24
CA GLY A 91 -12.29 -25.42 -3.62
C GLY A 91 -10.83 -24.99 -3.50
N VAL A 92 -10.57 -23.69 -3.42
CA VAL A 92 -9.25 -23.16 -3.04
C VAL A 92 -9.25 -22.87 -1.55
N LEU A 93 -8.27 -23.39 -0.82
CA LEU A 93 -8.12 -23.10 0.61
C LEU A 93 -7.75 -21.63 0.82
N ALA A 94 -8.41 -20.97 1.78
CA ALA A 94 -8.15 -19.56 2.10
C ALA A 94 -6.68 -19.30 2.47
N GLU A 95 -6.03 -20.27 3.11
CA GLU A 95 -4.61 -20.21 3.50
C GLU A 95 -3.65 -20.10 2.30
N LEU A 96 -4.08 -20.52 1.10
CA LEU A 96 -3.27 -20.42 -0.11
C LEU A 96 -3.37 -19.04 -0.78
N ILE A 97 -4.32 -18.21 -0.37
CA ILE A 97 -4.53 -16.86 -0.90
C ILE A 97 -3.83 -15.86 0.03
N THR A 98 -2.62 -15.44 -0.36
CA THR A 98 -1.70 -14.64 0.47
C THR A 98 -1.25 -13.36 -0.24
N GLY A 99 -0.71 -12.39 0.50
CA GLY A 99 -0.19 -11.13 -0.02
C GLY A 99 -0.81 -9.89 0.61
N ASP A 100 -0.11 -8.76 0.51
CA ASP A 100 -0.49 -7.48 1.13
C ASP A 100 -0.96 -6.45 0.09
N ASN A 101 -1.08 -6.87 -1.18
CA ASN A 101 -1.65 -6.07 -2.24
C ASN A 101 -2.36 -6.96 -3.26
N VAL A 102 -3.16 -6.34 -4.13
CA VAL A 102 -3.99 -7.02 -5.14
C VAL A 102 -3.16 -7.94 -6.04
N GLU A 103 -2.00 -7.49 -6.51
CA GLU A 103 -1.14 -8.24 -7.43
C GLU A 103 -0.60 -9.53 -6.81
N GLN A 104 -0.15 -9.45 -5.55
CA GLN A 104 0.31 -10.61 -4.80
C GLN A 104 -0.82 -11.61 -4.54
N ILE A 105 -2.00 -11.08 -4.19
CA ILE A 105 -3.20 -11.89 -3.98
C ILE A 105 -3.59 -12.64 -5.25
N ASP A 106 -3.64 -11.96 -6.39
CA ASP A 106 -3.98 -12.57 -7.68
C ASP A 106 -2.97 -13.63 -8.10
N LYS A 107 -1.68 -13.36 -7.89
CA LYS A 107 -0.60 -14.32 -8.13
C LYS A 107 -0.75 -15.55 -7.24
N SER A 108 -1.05 -15.36 -5.95
CA SER A 108 -1.26 -16.47 -5.01
C SER A 108 -2.48 -17.32 -5.41
N LEU A 109 -3.58 -16.69 -5.82
CA LEU A 109 -4.78 -17.38 -6.31
C LEU A 109 -4.48 -18.23 -7.54
N LYS A 110 -3.73 -17.68 -8.51
CA LYS A 110 -3.33 -18.41 -9.71
C LYS A 110 -2.52 -19.65 -9.36
N ASN A 111 -1.57 -19.53 -8.44
CA ASN A 111 -0.76 -20.65 -7.98
C ASN A 111 -1.60 -21.69 -7.22
N ALA A 112 -2.51 -21.23 -6.36
CA ALA A 112 -3.39 -22.09 -5.58
C ALA A 112 -4.30 -22.92 -6.50
N ARG A 113 -4.92 -22.29 -7.51
CA ARG A 113 -5.73 -23.00 -8.52
C ARG A 113 -4.90 -24.03 -9.27
N ALA A 114 -3.69 -23.68 -9.71
CA ALA A 114 -2.81 -24.62 -10.43
C ALA A 114 -2.42 -25.83 -9.55
N LEU A 115 -2.22 -25.62 -8.25
CA LEU A 115 -1.94 -26.70 -7.31
C LEU A 115 -3.15 -27.63 -7.14
N VAL A 116 -4.35 -27.05 -6.95
CA VAL A 116 -5.59 -27.83 -6.80
C VAL A 116 -5.86 -28.68 -8.05
N GLU A 117 -5.66 -28.13 -9.25
CA GLU A 117 -5.82 -28.91 -10.49
C GLU A 117 -4.81 -30.06 -10.60
N ARG A 118 -3.55 -29.83 -10.20
CA ARG A 118 -2.53 -30.89 -10.20
C ARG A 118 -2.90 -32.01 -9.23
N VAL A 119 -3.33 -31.67 -8.01
CA VAL A 119 -3.75 -32.66 -7.01
C VAL A 119 -4.96 -33.45 -7.51
N ARG A 120 -5.94 -32.80 -8.15
CA ARG A 120 -7.08 -33.50 -8.76
C ARG A 120 -6.63 -34.52 -9.81
N GLN A 121 -5.73 -34.11 -10.72
CA GLN A 121 -5.20 -34.99 -11.75
C GLN A 121 -4.45 -36.20 -11.18
N GLU A 122 -3.66 -36.00 -10.12
CA GLU A 122 -2.92 -37.08 -9.44
C GLU A 122 -3.87 -38.09 -8.78
N ILE A 123 -4.91 -37.61 -8.09
CA ILE A 123 -5.91 -38.46 -7.45
C ILE A 123 -6.71 -39.26 -8.50
N GLU A 124 -7.12 -38.64 -9.61
CA GLU A 124 -7.83 -39.33 -10.69
C GLU A 124 -6.97 -40.40 -11.37
N ALA A 125 -5.68 -40.10 -11.57
CA ALA A 125 -4.72 -41.06 -12.12
C ALA A 125 -4.48 -42.22 -11.16
N GLU A 126 -4.44 -41.98 -9.85
CA GLU A 126 -4.32 -43.02 -8.83
C GLU A 126 -5.58 -43.88 -8.76
N ALA A 127 -6.76 -43.28 -8.64
CA ALA A 127 -8.05 -43.99 -8.61
C ALA A 127 -8.28 -44.87 -9.85
N SER A 128 -7.78 -44.44 -11.01
CA SER A 128 -7.83 -45.22 -12.25
C SER A 128 -6.93 -46.47 -12.22
N LYS A 129 -5.77 -46.40 -11.54
CA LYS A 129 -4.86 -47.54 -11.36
C LYS A 129 -5.37 -48.54 -10.33
N THR A 130 -6.07 -48.07 -9.30
CA THR A 130 -6.65 -48.93 -8.25
C THR A 130 -8.01 -49.53 -8.64
N ARG A 131 -8.58 -49.14 -9.79
CA ARG A 131 -9.85 -49.68 -10.28
C ARG A 131 -9.68 -51.14 -10.73
N VAL A 132 -9.79 -52.05 -9.78
CA VAL A 132 -9.83 -53.49 -10.04
C VAL A 132 -11.08 -53.78 -10.88
N PRO A 133 -10.97 -54.49 -12.03
CA PRO A 133 -12.14 -54.91 -12.79
C PRO A 133 -13.09 -55.67 -11.87
N ALA A 134 -14.36 -55.26 -11.82
CA ALA A 134 -15.39 -55.97 -11.09
C ALA A 134 -15.32 -57.45 -11.47
N GLY A 135 -15.25 -58.29 -10.44
CA GLY A 135 -14.82 -59.67 -10.50
C GLY A 135 -15.51 -60.53 -11.55
N ALA A 136 -14.85 -61.67 -11.81
CA ALA A 136 -15.25 -62.78 -12.66
C ALA A 136 -16.75 -62.84 -13.03
N PRO A 137 -17.06 -63.19 -14.30
CA PRO A 137 -18.44 -63.25 -14.80
C PRO A 137 -19.36 -63.93 -13.78
N GLN A 138 -20.53 -63.33 -13.52
CA GLN A 138 -21.56 -63.94 -12.69
C GLN A 138 -21.70 -65.40 -13.10
N ARG A 139 -21.52 -66.34 -12.16
CA ARG A 139 -21.81 -67.75 -12.40
C ARG A 139 -23.27 -67.83 -12.82
N THR A 140 -23.50 -68.08 -14.11
CA THR A 140 -24.82 -68.45 -14.61
C THR A 140 -25.23 -69.69 -13.81
N PRO A 141 -26.27 -69.63 -12.95
CA PRO A 141 -26.76 -70.84 -12.32
C PRO A 141 -27.25 -71.76 -13.44
N LEU A 142 -26.80 -73.01 -13.43
CA LEU A 142 -27.26 -74.02 -14.37
C LEU A 142 -28.78 -74.14 -14.21
N ASP A 143 -29.52 -73.97 -15.31
CA ASP A 143 -30.98 -73.99 -15.26
C ASP A 143 -31.47 -75.43 -15.01
N MET A 144 -31.84 -75.71 -13.77
CA MET A 144 -32.36 -77.01 -13.34
C MET A 144 -33.86 -77.15 -13.61
N SER A 145 -34.53 -76.17 -14.22
CA SER A 145 -35.98 -76.22 -14.46
C SER A 145 -36.38 -77.23 -15.54
N SER A 146 -35.46 -77.58 -16.44
CA SER A 146 -35.65 -78.57 -17.51
C SER A 146 -35.39 -80.02 -17.08
N LEU A 147 -34.81 -80.25 -15.90
CA LEU A 147 -34.52 -81.59 -15.38
C LEU A 147 -35.69 -82.15 -14.56
N SER A 148 -36.07 -83.39 -14.82
CA SER A 148 -37.04 -84.13 -14.02
C SER A 148 -36.52 -84.33 -12.58
N PRO A 149 -37.40 -84.58 -11.59
CA PRO A 149 -37.00 -84.83 -10.21
C PRO A 149 -35.95 -85.94 -10.04
N ARG A 150 -35.98 -86.97 -10.91
CA ARG A 150 -34.99 -88.05 -10.89
C ARG A 150 -33.61 -87.60 -11.40
N GLU A 151 -33.57 -86.75 -12.42
CA GLU A 151 -32.32 -86.23 -12.98
C GLU A 151 -31.64 -85.23 -12.05
N LYS A 152 -32.43 -84.44 -11.31
CA LYS A 152 -31.92 -83.56 -10.24
C LYS A 152 -31.20 -84.34 -9.14
N ILE A 153 -31.77 -85.46 -8.70
CA ILE A 153 -31.17 -86.33 -7.69
C ILE A 153 -29.89 -86.98 -8.22
N LYS A 154 -29.93 -87.50 -9.46
CA LYS A 154 -28.77 -88.14 -10.11
C LYS A 154 -27.60 -87.16 -10.27
N TYR A 155 -27.88 -85.92 -10.66
CA TYR A 155 -26.88 -84.86 -10.74
C TYR A 155 -26.28 -84.51 -9.37
N ALA A 156 -27.12 -84.43 -8.32
CA ALA A 156 -26.67 -84.11 -6.96
C ALA A 156 -25.74 -85.18 -6.35
N ILE A 157 -25.85 -86.44 -6.77
CA ILE A 157 -24.96 -87.54 -6.34
C ILE A 157 -23.76 -87.76 -7.28
N GLY A 158 -23.51 -86.85 -8.22
CA GLY A 158 -22.33 -86.88 -9.10
C GLY A 158 -22.48 -87.68 -10.40
N GLY A 159 -23.69 -88.09 -10.77
CA GLY A 159 -23.97 -88.75 -12.05
C GLY A 159 -24.30 -87.75 -13.16
N SER A 160 -23.72 -87.92 -14.34
CA SER A 160 -24.07 -87.08 -15.50
C SER A 160 -25.51 -87.35 -15.98
N PRO A 161 -26.31 -86.30 -16.24
CA PRO A 161 -27.56 -86.44 -16.98
C PRO A 161 -27.23 -86.82 -18.43
N SER A 162 -28.07 -87.66 -19.04
CA SER A 162 -27.92 -88.20 -20.40
C SER A 162 -28.98 -87.60 -21.30
#